data_AF-A0A2N7QEN8-F1
#
_entry.id   AF-A0A2N7QEN8-F1
#
_cell.length_a   1.000
_cell.length_b   1.000
_cell.length_c   1.000
_cell.angle_alpha   90.00
_cell.angle_beta   90.00
_cell.angle_gamma   90.00
#
_symmetry.space_group_name_H-M   'P 1'
#
loop_
_entity.id
_entity.type
_entity.pdbx_description
1 polymer ?
#
loop_
_entity_poly.entity_id
_entity_poly.type
_entity_poly.pdbx_seq_one_letter_code
_entity_poly.pdbx_strand_id
1 'polypeptide(L)'
;KTGWECWVDEYYFIYPDQTAIRKVSWKKGTLGFPRQFQESEVFLQPGQRNCDVVEKDFAQVADYNGNSMKVSFNGDPDKPPSGPYWDKYFDYTVQQINFKAQNKPFICFEPPNQMWLRYKKLNGYNLHTTFDHWPVGQARCDGRRTVMADRPSHSICYPVSDPVIHEAENREYWFGLYGMNDLPFDQIIKFGRSWVYPAELVLTDNNFKSEGYDRSERCYKINDLSSKPESLTFILKGSKSSPIINPAFYIKNWNGQEARVLVDNKEIEGTKIGINKTLEGNDLILFIPIHSESDIQMKIISLK
;
A
#
# COMPACT_ATOMS: atom_id res chain seq x y z
N LYS A 1 -17.60 31.42 -6.06
CA LYS A 1 -16.54 30.38 -6.09
C LYS A 1 -15.30 31.02 -6.66
N THR A 2 -14.17 30.89 -6.01
CA THR A 2 -12.90 31.50 -6.46
C THR A 2 -12.38 30.80 -7.72
N GLY A 3 -12.70 29.52 -7.95
CA GLY A 3 -12.20 28.74 -9.09
C GLY A 3 -10.84 28.08 -8.82
N TRP A 4 -10.42 28.05 -7.55
CA TRP A 4 -9.11 27.55 -7.08
C TRP A 4 -9.24 26.24 -6.31
N GLU A 5 -10.43 25.66 -6.26
CA GLU A 5 -10.67 24.45 -5.50
C GLU A 5 -10.08 23.19 -6.18
N CYS A 6 -9.15 22.52 -5.51
CA CYS A 6 -8.74 21.16 -5.85
C CYS A 6 -9.69 20.17 -5.17
N TRP A 7 -10.42 19.39 -5.97
CA TRP A 7 -11.24 18.29 -5.47
C TRP A 7 -10.49 16.99 -5.67
N VAL A 8 -10.42 16.21 -4.60
CA VAL A 8 -9.72 14.93 -4.55
C VAL A 8 -10.74 13.84 -4.23
N ASP A 9 -10.66 12.75 -4.98
CA ASP A 9 -11.38 11.51 -4.72
C ASP A 9 -10.38 10.48 -4.19
N GLU A 10 -10.74 9.78 -3.11
CA GLU A 10 -9.95 8.68 -2.57
C GLU A 10 -10.72 7.36 -2.66
N TYR A 11 -10.05 6.34 -3.18
CA TYR A 11 -10.57 4.98 -3.30
C TYR A 11 -9.71 4.04 -2.46
N TYR A 12 -10.38 3.15 -1.74
CA TYR A 12 -9.76 2.16 -0.87
C TYR A 12 -10.19 0.76 -1.28
N PHE A 13 -9.22 -0.10 -1.55
CA PHE A 13 -9.44 -1.52 -1.82
C PHE A 13 -8.82 -2.31 -0.68
N ILE A 14 -9.62 -2.98 0.15
CA ILE A 14 -9.19 -3.61 1.41
C ILE A 14 -9.22 -5.13 1.25
N TYR A 15 -8.13 -5.79 1.67
CA TYR A 15 -7.94 -7.24 1.51
C TYR A 15 -7.95 -7.97 2.87
N PRO A 16 -8.29 -9.27 2.88
CA PRO A 16 -8.26 -10.10 4.08
C PRO A 16 -6.88 -10.22 4.76
N ASP A 17 -5.78 -9.89 4.08
CA ASP A 17 -4.41 -9.95 4.61
C ASP A 17 -3.96 -8.68 5.34
N GLN A 18 -4.90 -7.87 5.83
CA GLN A 18 -4.64 -6.63 6.57
C GLN A 18 -3.90 -5.57 5.74
N THR A 19 -4.14 -5.58 4.44
CA THR A 19 -3.59 -4.59 3.50
C THR A 19 -4.70 -3.89 2.74
N ALA A 20 -4.36 -2.74 2.17
CA ALA A 20 -5.24 -2.00 1.29
C ALA A 20 -4.46 -1.23 0.22
N ILE A 21 -5.06 -1.02 -0.95
CA ILE A 21 -4.63 0.05 -1.85
C ILE A 21 -5.35 1.34 -1.46
N ARG A 22 -4.61 2.43 -1.28
CA ARG A 22 -5.14 3.80 -1.26
C ARG A 22 -4.81 4.44 -2.60
N LYS A 23 -5.84 4.82 -3.36
CA LYS A 23 -5.73 5.55 -4.63
C LYS A 23 -6.31 6.94 -4.45
N VAL A 24 -5.49 7.95 -4.69
CA VAL A 24 -5.86 9.36 -4.56
C VAL A 24 -5.86 9.96 -5.96
N SER A 25 -6.97 10.57 -6.37
CA SER A 25 -7.13 11.12 -7.72
C SER A 25 -7.73 12.51 -7.71
N TRP A 26 -7.31 13.36 -8.64
CA TRP A 26 -7.82 14.73 -8.82
C TRP A 26 -7.93 15.07 -10.30
N LYS A 27 -8.59 16.19 -10.60
CA LYS A 27 -8.68 16.71 -11.97
C LYS A 27 -7.32 17.25 -12.43
N LYS A 28 -6.89 16.89 -13.64
CA LYS A 28 -5.63 17.37 -14.24
C LYS A 28 -5.50 18.89 -14.16
N GLY A 29 -4.30 19.36 -13.81
CA GLY A 29 -3.97 20.78 -13.74
C GLY A 29 -4.57 21.55 -12.55
N THR A 30 -5.14 20.89 -11.53
CA THR A 30 -5.79 21.57 -10.39
C THR A 30 -4.99 21.57 -9.08
N LEU A 31 -3.98 20.71 -8.93
CA LEU A 31 -3.30 20.46 -7.65
C LEU A 31 -2.47 21.66 -7.13
N GLY A 32 -2.05 22.58 -7.99
CA GLY A 32 -1.21 23.72 -7.62
C GLY A 32 0.17 23.33 -7.06
N PHE A 33 0.86 24.29 -6.43
CA PHE A 33 2.12 24.11 -5.69
C PHE A 33 2.19 25.11 -4.51
N PRO A 34 2.85 24.77 -3.38
CA PRO A 34 3.52 23.49 -3.10
C PRO A 34 2.52 22.35 -2.82
N ARG A 35 2.98 21.10 -2.93
CA ARG A 35 2.18 19.90 -2.61
C ARG A 35 3.04 18.78 -2.06
N GLN A 36 2.42 17.94 -1.25
CA GLN A 36 3.03 16.74 -0.67
C GLN A 36 1.99 15.62 -0.73
N PHE A 37 2.35 14.47 -1.29
CA PHE A 37 1.40 13.38 -1.51
C PHE A 37 1.29 12.44 -0.32
N GLN A 38 2.41 12.15 0.35
CA GLN A 38 2.43 11.22 1.46
C GLN A 38 3.46 11.63 2.50
N GLU A 39 3.00 11.78 3.75
CA GLU A 39 3.82 11.93 4.95
C GLU A 39 3.32 10.94 6.00
N SER A 40 4.26 10.21 6.61
CA SER A 40 3.96 9.28 7.68
C SER A 40 4.12 10.00 9.01
N GLU A 41 3.06 10.04 9.82
CA GLU A 41 3.08 10.69 11.13
C GLU A 41 2.71 9.71 12.24
N VAL A 42 3.48 9.76 13.34
CA VAL A 42 3.20 8.98 14.54
C VAL A 42 2.21 9.73 15.40
N PHE A 43 1.02 9.14 15.57
CA PHE A 43 -0.02 9.68 16.44
C PHE A 43 0.25 9.34 17.92
N LEU A 44 0.01 10.32 18.79
CA LEU A 44 0.21 10.22 20.24
C LEU A 44 -1.08 10.60 20.96
N GLN A 45 -1.51 9.73 21.88
CA GLN A 45 -2.58 10.05 22.83
C GLN A 45 -2.09 11.05 23.89
N PRO A 46 -3.00 11.75 24.59
CA PRO A 46 -2.66 12.50 25.78
C PRO A 46 -1.83 11.65 26.76
N GLY A 47 -0.73 12.22 27.26
CA GLY A 47 0.21 11.60 28.18
C GLY A 47 1.35 10.83 27.50
N GLN A 48 1.25 10.52 26.20
CA GLN A 48 2.27 9.73 25.50
C GLN A 48 3.40 10.59 24.96
N ARG A 49 4.60 10.01 24.93
CA ARG A 49 5.79 10.54 24.25
C ARG A 49 6.20 9.56 23.14
N ASN A 50 7.13 9.98 22.29
CA ASN A 50 7.69 9.11 21.24
C ASN A 50 8.21 7.80 21.82
N CYS A 51 9.01 7.86 22.89
CA CYS A 51 9.56 6.68 23.56
C CYS A 51 8.51 5.71 24.11
N ASP A 52 7.25 6.13 24.26
CA ASP A 52 6.19 5.27 24.76
C ASP A 52 5.54 4.45 23.62
N VAL A 53 5.65 4.91 22.35
CA VAL A 53 4.93 4.32 21.20
C VAL A 53 5.82 3.73 20.11
N VAL A 54 7.02 4.27 19.89
CA VAL A 54 7.89 3.93 18.74
C VAL A 54 9.31 3.63 19.21
N GLU A 55 10.02 2.80 18.46
CA GLU A 55 11.42 2.50 18.71
C GLU A 55 12.35 3.68 18.35
N LYS A 56 13.61 3.64 18.84
CA LYS A 56 14.62 4.64 18.46
C LYS A 56 14.93 4.61 16.96
N ASP A 57 15.01 3.41 16.38
CA ASP A 57 15.00 3.22 14.92
C ASP A 57 13.55 3.30 14.45
N PHE A 58 13.00 4.51 14.44
CA PHE A 58 11.56 4.72 14.33
C PHE A 58 10.97 4.32 12.97
N ALA A 59 11.78 4.28 11.91
CA ALA A 59 11.36 3.78 10.61
C ALA A 59 12.45 2.95 9.95
N GLN A 60 12.03 2.07 9.05
CA GLN A 60 12.90 1.35 8.14
C GLN A 60 12.41 1.57 6.71
N VAL A 61 13.34 1.78 5.79
CA VAL A 61 13.06 2.05 4.38
C VAL A 61 13.88 1.13 3.48
N ALA A 62 13.36 0.79 2.31
CA ALA A 62 14.07 -0.03 1.34
C ALA A 62 13.60 0.18 -0.10
N ASP A 63 14.44 -0.24 -1.04
CA ASP A 63 14.03 -0.51 -2.41
C ASP A 63 13.60 -1.99 -2.56
N TYR A 64 13.07 -2.35 -3.71
CA TYR A 64 12.70 -3.75 -3.93
C TYR A 64 13.89 -4.68 -4.06
N ASN A 65 15.10 -4.20 -4.35
CA ASN A 65 16.32 -5.01 -4.42
C ASN A 65 16.87 -5.42 -3.04
N GLY A 66 16.27 -4.91 -1.96
CA GLY A 66 16.67 -5.21 -0.58
C GLY A 66 17.69 -4.23 -0.01
N ASN A 67 18.08 -3.19 -0.77
CA ASN A 67 18.88 -2.11 -0.21
C ASN A 67 18.01 -1.37 0.80
N SER A 68 18.45 -1.31 2.06
CA SER A 68 17.65 -0.77 3.15
C SER A 68 18.43 0.18 4.04
N MET A 69 17.68 1.05 4.74
CA MET A 69 18.21 2.00 5.71
C MET A 69 17.25 2.10 6.90
N LYS A 70 17.81 2.35 8.08
CA LYS A 70 17.03 2.69 9.27
C LYS A 70 17.04 4.21 9.45
N VAL A 71 15.89 4.76 9.82
CA VAL A 71 15.74 6.17 10.18
C VAL A 71 15.52 6.24 11.68
N SER A 72 16.34 7.05 12.36
CA SER A 72 16.49 6.92 13.82
C SER A 72 16.55 8.24 14.58
N PHE A 73 16.32 8.13 15.89
CA PHE A 73 16.76 9.09 16.88
C PHE A 73 18.26 8.90 17.16
N ASN A 74 19.08 9.94 16.96
CA ASN A 74 20.53 9.87 17.17
C ASN A 74 21.12 11.15 17.79
N GLY A 75 22.38 11.08 18.21
CA GLY A 75 23.02 12.18 18.96
C GLY A 75 23.17 13.47 18.16
N ASP A 76 23.52 13.35 16.88
CA ASP A 76 23.76 14.50 15.99
C ASP A 76 23.17 14.22 14.59
N PRO A 77 21.85 14.45 14.40
CA PRO A 77 21.17 14.19 13.12
C PRO A 77 21.54 15.22 12.04
N ASP A 78 22.32 16.24 12.43
CA ASP A 78 22.85 17.30 11.57
C ASP A 78 24.31 16.99 11.14
N LYS A 79 24.82 15.78 11.42
CA LYS A 79 26.11 15.29 10.89
C LYS A 79 25.99 13.97 10.12
N PRO A 80 26.97 13.68 9.23
CA PRO A 80 27.11 12.37 8.61
C PRO A 80 27.16 11.23 9.66
N PRO A 81 26.54 10.06 9.41
CA PRO A 81 25.88 9.63 8.16
C PRO A 81 24.37 9.96 8.11
N SER A 82 23.87 10.87 8.93
CA SER A 82 22.43 11.22 8.99
C SER A 82 22.06 12.49 8.24
N GLY A 83 23.06 13.27 7.81
CA GLY A 83 22.89 14.51 7.06
C GLY A 83 22.86 15.72 7.99
N PRO A 84 22.52 16.90 7.48
CA PRO A 84 21.09 17.05 7.31
C PRO A 84 20.74 16.96 5.83
N TYR A 85 19.87 16.02 5.52
CA TYR A 85 19.50 15.65 4.15
C TYR A 85 18.36 16.52 3.62
N TRP A 86 18.42 17.84 3.81
CA TRP A 86 17.32 18.75 3.46
C TRP A 86 16.96 18.68 1.96
N ASP A 87 17.94 18.47 1.09
CA ASP A 87 17.76 18.42 -0.37
C ASP A 87 18.11 17.04 -0.97
N LYS A 88 18.14 15.99 -0.14
CA LYS A 88 18.50 14.64 -0.59
C LYS A 88 17.28 13.73 -0.63
N TYR A 89 17.04 13.18 -1.81
CA TYR A 89 16.07 12.15 -2.08
C TYR A 89 16.75 10.78 -2.18
N PHE A 90 16.02 9.75 -1.78
CA PHE A 90 16.43 8.36 -1.88
C PHE A 90 15.41 7.60 -2.72
N ASP A 91 15.88 6.71 -3.59
CA ASP A 91 15.03 5.90 -4.47
C ASP A 91 14.44 4.68 -3.74
N TYR A 92 14.01 4.87 -2.48
CA TYR A 92 13.34 3.84 -1.70
C TYR A 92 11.85 3.80 -2.04
N THR A 93 11.28 2.60 -2.04
CA THR A 93 9.87 2.33 -2.41
C THR A 93 9.09 1.67 -1.29
N VAL A 94 9.72 1.29 -0.19
CA VAL A 94 9.09 0.66 0.97
C VAL A 94 9.45 1.46 2.21
N GLN A 95 8.46 1.73 3.06
CA GLN A 95 8.66 2.27 4.40
C GLN A 95 7.83 1.47 5.42
N GLN A 96 8.37 1.27 6.63
CA GLN A 96 7.67 0.72 7.78
C GLN A 96 7.97 1.59 9.00
N ILE A 97 6.94 1.96 9.77
CA ILE A 97 7.12 2.64 11.05
C ILE A 97 7.23 1.59 12.16
N ASN A 98 8.31 1.65 12.93
CA ASN A 98 8.63 0.70 14.00
C ASN A 98 7.94 1.09 15.31
N PHE A 99 6.62 0.97 15.34
CA PHE A 99 5.88 1.00 16.60
C PHE A 99 6.32 -0.14 17.52
N LYS A 100 6.18 0.08 18.83
CA LYS A 100 6.38 -0.95 19.86
C LYS A 100 5.25 -2.00 19.89
N ALA A 101 4.13 -1.70 19.24
CA ALA A 101 3.06 -2.65 19.01
C ALA A 101 3.54 -3.82 18.13
N GLN A 102 2.87 -4.98 18.26
CA GLN A 102 3.17 -6.16 17.44
C GLN A 102 3.01 -5.85 15.95
N ASN A 103 1.88 -5.26 15.57
CA ASN A 103 1.60 -4.90 14.18
C ASN A 103 2.17 -3.52 13.87
N LYS A 104 2.93 -3.44 12.78
CA LYS A 104 3.64 -2.25 12.32
C LYS A 104 3.07 -1.79 10.97
N PRO A 105 2.69 -0.52 10.84
CA PRO A 105 2.21 0.01 9.59
C PRO A 105 3.35 0.14 8.59
N PHE A 106 3.07 -0.19 7.34
CA PHE A 106 3.99 -0.05 6.22
C PHE A 106 3.27 0.52 5.00
N ILE A 107 4.06 1.09 4.10
CA ILE A 107 3.61 1.57 2.80
C ILE A 107 4.62 1.13 1.75
N CYS A 108 4.11 0.55 0.67
CA CYS A 108 4.85 0.23 -0.55
C CYS A 108 4.38 1.16 -1.68
N PHE A 109 5.33 1.65 -2.47
CA PHE A 109 5.14 2.53 -3.62
C PHE A 109 5.65 1.88 -4.90
N GLU A 110 5.17 2.38 -6.03
CA GLU A 110 5.76 2.05 -7.34
C GLU A 110 7.12 2.73 -7.51
N PRO A 111 8.10 2.08 -8.14
CA PRO A 111 9.29 2.73 -8.65
C PRO A 111 8.98 3.45 -9.98
N PRO A 112 9.61 4.61 -10.25
CA PRO A 112 10.46 5.37 -9.34
C PRO A 112 9.65 6.05 -8.22
N ASN A 113 10.19 6.10 -7.01
CA ASN A 113 9.65 6.88 -5.90
C ASN A 113 10.78 7.68 -5.28
N GLN A 114 10.55 8.95 -4.97
CA GLN A 114 11.52 9.76 -4.25
C GLN A 114 11.10 9.89 -2.80
N MET A 115 11.98 9.45 -1.90
CA MET A 115 11.73 9.49 -0.46
C MET A 115 12.66 10.47 0.22
N TRP A 116 12.08 11.38 1.00
CA TRP A 116 12.81 12.28 1.88
C TRP A 116 12.88 11.71 3.29
N LEU A 117 14.10 11.61 3.80
CA LEU A 117 14.40 11.05 5.12
C LEU A 117 14.97 12.12 6.04
N ARG A 118 14.54 12.10 7.31
CA ARG A 118 15.18 12.89 8.36
C ARG A 118 15.33 12.11 9.64
N TYR A 119 16.49 12.27 10.25
CA TYR A 119 16.80 11.75 11.58
C TYR A 119 16.37 12.75 12.65
N LYS A 120 16.11 12.26 13.86
CA LYS A 120 15.66 13.09 14.98
C LYS A 120 16.74 13.14 16.06
N LYS A 121 16.80 14.24 16.82
CA LYS A 121 17.72 14.34 17.97
C LYS A 121 17.30 13.37 19.06
N LEU A 122 18.23 12.58 19.56
CA LEU A 122 18.00 11.58 20.60
C LEU A 122 17.44 12.19 21.88
N ASN A 123 17.83 13.42 22.22
CA ASN A 123 17.26 14.14 23.36
C ASN A 123 15.75 14.36 23.23
N GLY A 124 15.21 14.43 22.01
CA GLY A 124 13.77 14.55 21.75
C GLY A 124 12.99 13.24 21.88
N TYR A 125 13.66 12.10 22.05
CA TYR A 125 13.00 10.79 22.13
C TYR A 125 12.16 10.64 23.39
N ASN A 126 12.66 11.14 24.53
CA ASN A 126 11.99 11.09 25.83
C ASN A 126 11.20 12.36 26.16
N LEU A 127 11.11 13.30 25.23
CA LEU A 127 10.40 14.56 25.41
C LEU A 127 9.07 14.54 24.66
N HIS A 128 8.10 15.31 25.16
CA HIS A 128 6.88 15.61 24.42
C HIS A 128 7.12 16.83 23.52
N THR A 129 8.10 16.76 22.61
CA THR A 129 8.34 17.82 21.60
C THR A 129 7.73 17.39 20.28
N THR A 130 6.47 17.76 20.09
CA THR A 130 5.60 17.23 19.02
C THR A 130 4.75 18.35 18.44
N PHE A 131 3.82 18.02 17.55
CA PHE A 131 2.89 18.96 16.95
C PHE A 131 1.45 18.62 17.36
N ASP A 132 0.65 19.62 17.75
CA ASP A 132 -0.74 19.43 18.21
C ASP A 132 -1.78 20.16 17.32
N HIS A 133 -1.36 20.63 16.13
CA HIS A 133 -2.26 21.27 15.16
C HIS A 133 -3.20 20.27 14.46
N TRP A 134 -2.79 19.01 14.38
CA TRP A 134 -3.56 17.85 13.93
C TRP A 134 -3.42 16.72 14.98
N PRO A 135 -4.41 15.84 15.22
CA PRO A 135 -5.71 15.71 14.53
C PRO A 135 -6.86 16.51 15.13
N VAL A 136 -6.69 17.09 16.33
CA VAL A 136 -7.78 17.77 17.06
C VAL A 136 -7.56 19.26 17.26
N GLY A 137 -6.46 19.81 16.71
CA GLY A 137 -6.13 21.22 16.85
C GLY A 137 -7.21 22.10 16.22
N GLN A 138 -7.80 22.99 17.04
CA GLN A 138 -8.76 24.01 16.55
C GLN A 138 -8.07 25.34 16.22
N ALA A 139 -6.77 25.46 16.52
CA ALA A 139 -6.00 26.65 16.21
C ALA A 139 -5.86 26.77 14.69
N ARG A 140 -6.13 27.97 14.15
CA ARG A 140 -5.89 28.28 12.73
C ARG A 140 -4.40 28.47 12.49
N CYS A 141 -3.66 27.37 12.44
CA CYS A 141 -2.21 27.35 12.21
C CYS A 141 -1.81 26.16 11.33
N ASP A 142 -0.83 26.40 10.46
CA ASP A 142 -0.19 25.39 9.58
C ASP A 142 0.88 24.56 10.33
N GLY A 143 0.89 24.65 11.66
CA GLY A 143 1.91 24.06 12.49
C GLY A 143 1.93 24.71 13.87
N ARG A 144 1.81 23.88 14.91
CA ARG A 144 1.95 24.30 16.30
C ARG A 144 2.75 23.25 17.02
N ARG A 145 3.87 23.66 17.61
CA ARG A 145 4.68 22.79 18.49
C ARG A 145 4.11 22.83 19.89
N THR A 146 3.96 21.66 20.50
CA THR A 146 3.64 21.52 21.91
C THR A 146 4.86 20.98 22.67
N VAL A 147 4.95 21.38 23.94
CA VAL A 147 5.88 20.83 24.94
C VAL A 147 5.14 20.11 26.07
N MET A 148 3.80 20.06 25.99
CA MET A 148 2.91 19.48 26.99
C MET A 148 2.14 18.31 26.39
N ALA A 149 2.06 17.21 27.13
CA ALA A 149 1.39 15.98 26.72
C ALA A 149 -0.11 15.96 27.06
N ASP A 150 -0.76 17.11 27.21
CA ASP A 150 -2.15 17.18 27.68
C ASP A 150 -3.20 16.95 26.58
N ARG A 151 -2.77 16.83 25.32
CA ARG A 151 -3.64 16.70 24.14
C ARG A 151 -3.11 15.64 23.17
N PRO A 152 -3.98 15.09 22.30
CA PRO A 152 -3.51 14.31 21.17
C PRO A 152 -2.55 15.14 20.32
N SER A 153 -1.46 14.54 19.91
CA SER A 153 -0.43 15.16 19.08
C SER A 153 0.10 14.17 18.04
N HIS A 154 0.96 14.66 17.14
CA HIS A 154 1.69 13.83 16.21
C HIS A 154 3.17 14.20 16.19
N SER A 155 4.00 13.25 15.80
CA SER A 155 5.45 13.44 15.68
C SER A 155 6.00 12.64 14.50
N ILE A 156 7.32 12.72 14.31
CA ILE A 156 8.06 11.85 13.39
C ILE A 156 7.41 11.88 11.99
N CYS A 157 7.22 13.08 11.44
CA CYS A 157 6.61 13.33 10.13
C CYS A 157 7.56 12.96 8.96
N TYR A 158 8.15 11.75 9.03
CA TYR A 158 9.07 11.17 8.05
C TYR A 158 8.99 9.65 8.16
N PRO A 159 9.19 8.89 7.06
CA PRO A 159 9.51 9.36 5.71
C PRO A 159 8.39 10.13 5.00
N VAL A 160 8.78 11.01 4.07
CA VAL A 160 7.88 11.68 3.13
C VAL A 160 8.16 11.12 1.74
N SER A 161 7.13 10.74 0.99
CA SER A 161 7.27 10.13 -0.34
C SER A 161 6.62 10.97 -1.43
N ASP A 162 7.29 11.05 -2.58
CA ASP A 162 6.78 11.58 -3.83
C ASP A 162 6.59 10.40 -4.82
N PRO A 163 5.36 9.83 -4.88
CA PRO A 163 5.06 8.66 -5.67
C PRO A 163 4.87 8.99 -7.16
N VAL A 164 4.86 7.94 -8.00
CA VAL A 164 4.51 8.07 -9.42
C VAL A 164 3.10 8.64 -9.58
N ILE A 165 2.99 9.69 -10.40
CA ILE A 165 1.71 10.25 -10.83
C ILE A 165 1.34 9.63 -12.17
N HIS A 166 0.17 9.00 -12.20
CA HIS A 166 -0.44 8.44 -13.39
C HIS A 166 -1.51 9.37 -13.93
N GLU A 167 -1.80 9.21 -15.21
CA GLU A 167 -2.83 9.96 -15.90
C GLU A 167 -3.89 9.01 -16.47
N ALA A 168 -5.17 9.33 -16.27
CA ALA A 168 -6.29 8.66 -16.91
C ALA A 168 -7.32 9.70 -17.33
N GLU A 169 -7.61 9.79 -18.63
CA GLU A 169 -8.56 10.75 -19.19
C GLU A 169 -8.29 12.20 -18.73
N ASN A 170 -9.20 12.79 -17.96
CA ASN A 170 -9.11 14.14 -17.41
C ASN A 170 -8.60 14.18 -15.95
N ARG A 171 -8.09 13.06 -15.44
CA ARG A 171 -7.61 12.91 -14.06
C ARG A 171 -6.13 12.55 -13.96
N GLU A 172 -5.52 13.02 -12.89
CA GLU A 172 -4.24 12.54 -12.36
C GLU A 172 -4.52 11.71 -11.11
N TYR A 173 -3.66 10.74 -10.82
CA TYR A 173 -3.76 9.96 -9.60
C TYR A 173 -2.43 9.32 -9.21
N TRP A 174 -2.29 9.03 -7.92
CA TRP A 174 -1.28 8.11 -7.42
C TRP A 174 -1.95 7.05 -6.56
N PHE A 175 -1.26 5.96 -6.32
CA PHE A 175 -1.72 4.93 -5.41
C PHE A 175 -0.55 4.28 -4.68
N GLY A 176 -0.83 3.74 -3.50
CA GLY A 176 0.14 3.03 -2.69
C GLY A 176 -0.50 1.85 -2.00
N LEU A 177 0.33 0.85 -1.68
CA LEU A 177 -0.07 -0.34 -0.94
C LEU A 177 0.25 -0.13 0.54
N TYR A 178 -0.81 -0.01 1.32
CA TYR A 178 -0.78 0.19 2.77
C TYR A 178 -1.05 -1.14 3.47
N GLY A 179 -0.50 -1.30 4.66
CA GLY A 179 -0.88 -2.39 5.54
C GLY A 179 -0.37 -2.17 6.95
N MET A 180 -0.84 -3.01 7.87
CA MET A 180 -0.36 -3.02 9.26
C MET A 180 -0.38 -4.45 9.77
N ASN A 181 0.80 -5.05 9.89
CA ASN A 181 0.97 -6.46 10.28
C ASN A 181 2.29 -6.68 11.02
N ASP A 182 2.57 -7.91 11.43
CA ASP A 182 3.78 -8.31 12.14
C ASP A 182 4.83 -8.97 11.22
N LEU A 183 4.71 -8.76 9.91
CA LEU A 183 5.68 -9.32 8.97
C LEU A 183 7.07 -8.72 9.20
N PRO A 184 8.12 -9.56 9.16
CA PRO A 184 9.49 -9.10 9.05
C PRO A 184 9.68 -8.18 7.84
N PHE A 185 10.57 -7.20 7.96
CA PHE A 185 10.72 -6.16 6.93
C PHE A 185 11.15 -6.70 5.55
N ASP A 186 11.96 -7.76 5.51
CA ASP A 186 12.31 -8.47 4.27
C ASP A 186 11.08 -9.11 3.59
N GLN A 187 10.12 -9.61 4.38
CA GLN A 187 8.86 -10.12 3.87
C GLN A 187 7.96 -9.00 3.35
N ILE A 188 8.01 -7.80 3.94
CA ILE A 188 7.31 -6.62 3.42
C ILE A 188 7.89 -6.19 2.08
N ILE A 189 9.21 -6.20 1.93
CA ILE A 189 9.87 -5.91 0.64
C ILE A 189 9.40 -6.90 -0.43
N LYS A 190 9.39 -8.20 -0.10
CA LYS A 190 8.90 -9.25 -1.00
C LYS A 190 7.40 -9.10 -1.31
N PHE A 191 6.58 -8.72 -0.33
CA PHE A 191 5.16 -8.44 -0.50
C PHE A 191 4.92 -7.25 -1.43
N GLY A 192 5.57 -6.11 -1.21
CA GLY A 192 5.49 -4.97 -2.11
C GLY A 192 5.98 -5.30 -3.52
N ARG A 193 7.02 -6.14 -3.65
CA ARG A 193 7.50 -6.64 -4.95
C ARG A 193 6.42 -7.45 -5.69
N SER A 194 5.64 -8.29 -5.00
CA SER A 194 4.51 -9.02 -5.61
C SER A 194 3.43 -8.11 -6.20
N TRP A 195 3.28 -6.91 -5.64
CA TRP A 195 2.29 -5.93 -6.09
C TRP A 195 2.82 -5.07 -7.25
N VAL A 196 4.07 -4.62 -7.18
CA VAL A 196 4.67 -3.79 -8.25
C VAL A 196 5.03 -4.61 -9.49
N TYR A 197 5.56 -5.81 -9.27
CA TYR A 197 6.01 -6.74 -10.31
C TYR A 197 5.18 -8.03 -10.25
N PRO A 198 3.88 -7.96 -10.56
CA PRO A 198 2.97 -9.11 -10.44
C PRO A 198 3.43 -10.27 -11.32
N ALA A 199 3.20 -11.49 -10.85
CA ALA A 199 3.38 -12.69 -11.68
C ALA A 199 2.51 -12.59 -12.94
N GLU A 200 3.05 -12.98 -14.09
CA GLU A 200 2.29 -12.95 -15.34
C GLU A 200 1.14 -13.96 -15.29
N LEU A 201 -0.06 -13.54 -15.71
CA LEU A 201 -1.22 -14.42 -15.85
C LEU A 201 -1.32 -14.90 -17.30
N VAL A 202 -1.16 -16.20 -17.49
CA VAL A 202 -1.26 -16.86 -18.80
C VAL A 202 -2.53 -17.71 -18.84
N LEU A 203 -3.51 -17.25 -19.62
CA LEU A 203 -4.74 -18.00 -19.88
C LEU A 203 -4.45 -19.23 -20.75
N THR A 204 -5.14 -20.34 -20.47
CA THR A 204 -5.07 -21.55 -21.29
C THR A 204 -6.30 -21.75 -22.17
N ASP A 205 -7.35 -20.94 -21.97
CA ASP A 205 -8.63 -21.00 -22.69
C ASP A 205 -8.89 -19.67 -23.43
N ASN A 206 -9.43 -19.77 -24.64
CA ASN A 206 -9.81 -18.65 -25.51
C ASN A 206 -11.19 -18.05 -25.15
N ASN A 207 -11.97 -18.70 -24.28
CA ASN A 207 -13.26 -18.17 -23.79
C ASN A 207 -13.08 -17.00 -22.80
N PHE A 208 -11.85 -16.77 -22.35
CA PHE A 208 -11.53 -15.70 -21.41
C PHE A 208 -10.52 -14.75 -22.04
N LYS A 209 -10.57 -13.50 -21.60
CA LYS A 209 -9.58 -12.47 -21.94
C LYS A 209 -8.99 -11.89 -20.68
N SER A 210 -7.66 -11.88 -20.60
CA SER A 210 -6.95 -11.16 -19.54
C SER A 210 -6.95 -9.67 -19.87
N GLU A 211 -7.38 -8.86 -18.92
CA GLU A 211 -7.27 -7.39 -18.97
C GLU A 211 -6.02 -6.91 -18.21
N GLY A 212 -5.20 -7.84 -17.73
CA GLY A 212 -3.95 -7.57 -17.03
C GLY A 212 -4.11 -7.47 -15.51
N TYR A 213 -3.10 -6.90 -14.86
CA TYR A 213 -3.09 -6.66 -13.42
C TYR A 213 -3.22 -5.16 -13.15
N ASP A 214 -4.29 -4.76 -12.46
CA ASP A 214 -4.48 -3.39 -12.02
C ASP A 214 -3.79 -3.18 -10.67
N ARG A 215 -2.65 -2.47 -10.68
CA ARG A 215 -1.90 -2.16 -9.46
C ARG A 215 -2.67 -1.19 -8.55
N SER A 216 -3.53 -0.34 -9.11
CA SER A 216 -4.35 0.60 -8.35
C SER A 216 -5.49 -0.08 -7.59
N GLU A 217 -5.67 -1.38 -7.84
CA GLU A 217 -6.63 -2.26 -7.15
C GLU A 217 -6.02 -3.60 -6.74
N ARG A 218 -4.69 -3.76 -6.77
CA ARG A 218 -3.94 -5.02 -6.48
C ARG A 218 -4.70 -6.28 -6.96
N CYS A 219 -5.14 -6.31 -8.21
CA CYS A 219 -6.08 -7.31 -8.69
C CYS A 219 -5.88 -7.65 -10.16
N TYR A 220 -5.89 -8.95 -10.48
CA TYR A 220 -5.94 -9.44 -11.85
C TYR A 220 -7.36 -9.29 -12.40
N LYS A 221 -7.48 -8.71 -13.60
CA LYS A 221 -8.75 -8.48 -14.29
C LYS A 221 -8.89 -9.48 -15.43
N ILE A 222 -10.01 -10.22 -15.44
CA ILE A 222 -10.33 -11.23 -16.45
C ILE A 222 -11.77 -11.00 -16.90
N ASN A 223 -12.03 -11.17 -18.19
CA ASN A 223 -13.36 -11.07 -18.77
C ASN A 223 -13.77 -12.41 -19.38
N ASP A 224 -14.92 -12.93 -18.97
CA ASP A 224 -15.56 -14.08 -19.61
C ASP A 224 -16.31 -13.64 -20.87
N LEU A 225 -15.87 -14.15 -22.02
CA LEU A 225 -16.46 -13.83 -23.33
C LEU A 225 -17.67 -14.71 -23.66
N SER A 226 -17.84 -15.83 -22.97
CA SER A 226 -18.91 -16.81 -23.19
C SER A 226 -20.18 -16.51 -22.39
N SER A 227 -20.05 -15.80 -21.27
CA SER A 227 -21.12 -15.55 -20.30
C SER A 227 -21.79 -16.84 -19.74
N LYS A 228 -21.12 -17.99 -19.89
CA LYS A 228 -21.53 -19.31 -19.39
C LYS A 228 -20.30 -20.11 -18.94
N PRO A 229 -19.59 -19.66 -17.89
CA PRO A 229 -18.37 -20.33 -17.51
C PRO A 229 -18.68 -21.68 -16.90
N GLU A 230 -18.06 -22.71 -17.46
CA GLU A 230 -17.96 -24.01 -16.81
C GLU A 230 -16.71 -24.04 -15.92
N SER A 231 -15.56 -23.64 -16.49
CA SER A 231 -14.32 -23.49 -15.73
C SER A 231 -13.34 -22.53 -16.40
N LEU A 232 -12.58 -21.80 -15.60
CA LEU A 232 -11.45 -20.96 -16.00
C LEU A 232 -10.16 -21.60 -15.51
N THR A 233 -9.21 -21.83 -16.41
CA THR A 233 -7.85 -22.33 -16.07
C THR A 233 -6.80 -21.35 -16.56
N PHE A 234 -5.80 -21.09 -15.73
CA PHE A 234 -4.65 -20.25 -16.08
C PHE A 234 -3.43 -20.59 -15.24
N ILE A 235 -2.28 -20.09 -15.66
CA ILE A 235 -1.01 -20.21 -14.93
C ILE A 235 -0.61 -18.82 -14.43
N LEU A 236 -0.21 -18.72 -13.17
CA LEU A 236 0.56 -17.55 -12.70
C LEU A 236 2.04 -17.89 -12.74
N LYS A 237 2.82 -17.10 -13.50
CA LYS A 237 4.27 -17.28 -13.69
C LYS A 237 5.07 -16.71 -12.52
N GLY A 238 5.04 -17.43 -11.40
CA GLY A 238 5.71 -17.02 -10.16
C GLY A 238 7.23 -17.15 -10.26
N SER A 239 7.93 -16.20 -9.66
CA SER A 239 9.40 -16.21 -9.55
C SER A 239 9.88 -15.41 -8.34
N LYS A 240 11.19 -15.38 -8.08
CA LYS A 240 11.77 -14.48 -7.05
C LYS A 240 11.58 -13.01 -7.38
N SER A 241 11.62 -12.65 -8.67
CA SER A 241 11.41 -11.28 -9.14
C SER A 241 9.94 -10.87 -9.18
N SER A 242 9.05 -11.84 -9.36
CA SER A 242 7.59 -11.67 -9.40
C SER A 242 6.91 -12.74 -8.54
N PRO A 243 7.03 -12.62 -7.20
CA PRO A 243 6.45 -13.62 -6.30
C PRO A 243 4.92 -13.53 -6.32
N ILE A 244 4.27 -14.67 -6.14
CA ILE A 244 2.82 -14.76 -5.98
C ILE A 244 2.54 -14.69 -4.49
N ILE A 245 1.93 -13.60 -4.03
CA ILE A 245 1.55 -13.43 -2.63
C ILE A 245 0.12 -12.92 -2.53
N ASN A 246 -0.74 -13.78 -2.00
CA ASN A 246 -2.15 -13.48 -1.73
C ASN A 246 -2.88 -12.84 -2.93
N PRO A 247 -2.83 -13.44 -4.14
CA PRO A 247 -3.38 -12.83 -5.33
C PRO A 247 -4.91 -12.66 -5.24
N ALA A 248 -5.40 -11.56 -5.79
CA ALA A 248 -6.82 -11.27 -5.95
C ALA A 248 -7.21 -11.22 -7.42
N PHE A 249 -8.43 -11.66 -7.73
CA PHE A 249 -8.96 -11.74 -9.10
C PHE A 249 -10.35 -11.14 -9.17
N TYR A 250 -10.62 -10.42 -10.24
CA TYR A 250 -11.93 -9.95 -10.63
C TYR A 250 -12.25 -10.53 -12.00
N ILE A 251 -13.26 -11.38 -12.06
CA ILE A 251 -13.69 -12.07 -13.27
C ILE A 251 -15.06 -11.51 -13.65
N LYS A 252 -15.07 -10.68 -14.69
CA LYS A 252 -16.25 -10.04 -15.24
C LYS A 252 -17.08 -11.05 -16.05
N ASN A 253 -18.40 -10.89 -16.01
CA ASN A 253 -19.39 -11.70 -16.72
C ASN A 253 -19.35 -13.18 -16.32
N TRP A 254 -18.99 -13.48 -15.07
CA TRP A 254 -18.98 -14.85 -14.55
C TRP A 254 -20.36 -15.50 -14.61
N ASN A 255 -21.44 -14.81 -14.25
CA ASN A 255 -22.82 -15.33 -14.36
C ASN A 255 -23.12 -16.68 -13.66
N GLY A 256 -22.16 -17.29 -12.97
CA GLY A 256 -22.36 -18.39 -12.04
C GLY A 256 -22.87 -17.88 -10.68
N GLN A 257 -23.47 -18.77 -9.90
CA GLN A 257 -23.93 -18.45 -8.54
C GLN A 257 -22.85 -18.68 -7.49
N GLU A 258 -22.00 -19.67 -7.73
CA GLU A 258 -20.92 -20.08 -6.83
C GLU A 258 -19.68 -20.45 -7.64
N ALA A 259 -18.54 -20.55 -6.95
CA ALA A 259 -17.29 -20.99 -7.56
C ALA A 259 -16.48 -21.85 -6.60
N ARG A 260 -15.74 -22.80 -7.16
CA ARG A 260 -14.73 -23.60 -6.47
C ARG A 260 -13.36 -23.29 -7.04
N VAL A 261 -12.36 -23.08 -6.19
CA VAL A 261 -11.00 -22.70 -6.60
C VAL A 261 -10.02 -23.81 -6.24
N LEU A 262 -9.20 -24.19 -7.22
CA LEU A 262 -8.12 -25.16 -7.08
C LEU A 262 -6.80 -24.51 -7.47
N VAL A 263 -5.77 -24.74 -6.67
CA VAL A 263 -4.37 -24.40 -6.91
C VAL A 263 -3.58 -25.69 -6.97
N ASP A 264 -2.95 -25.97 -8.11
CA ASP A 264 -2.25 -27.24 -8.38
C ASP A 264 -3.10 -28.47 -7.99
N ASN A 265 -4.38 -28.44 -8.39
CA ASN A 265 -5.41 -29.45 -8.11
C ASN A 265 -5.80 -29.64 -6.63
N LYS A 266 -5.48 -28.67 -5.76
CA LYS A 266 -5.87 -28.69 -4.34
C LYS A 266 -6.67 -27.45 -3.97
N GLU A 267 -7.62 -27.61 -3.06
CA GLU A 267 -8.28 -26.45 -2.44
C GLU A 267 -7.34 -25.77 -1.45
N ILE A 268 -7.45 -24.45 -1.38
CA ILE A 268 -6.68 -23.63 -0.44
C ILE A 268 -7.60 -23.12 0.66
N GLU A 269 -7.27 -23.48 1.89
CA GLU A 269 -7.97 -22.98 3.08
C GLU A 269 -7.90 -21.45 3.16
N GLY A 270 -8.99 -20.82 3.59
CA GLY A 270 -9.05 -19.37 3.76
C GLY A 270 -9.31 -18.59 2.47
N THR A 271 -9.39 -19.25 1.31
CA THR A 271 -9.85 -18.64 0.06
C THR A 271 -11.17 -17.90 0.27
N LYS A 272 -11.24 -16.63 -0.14
CA LYS A 272 -12.46 -15.82 -0.09
C LYS A 272 -13.03 -15.72 -1.50
N ILE A 273 -14.33 -15.99 -1.60
CA ILE A 273 -15.09 -15.99 -2.84
C ILE A 273 -16.28 -15.06 -2.63
N GLY A 274 -16.45 -14.09 -3.52
CA GLY A 274 -17.54 -13.14 -3.49
C GLY A 274 -18.19 -13.02 -4.87
N ILE A 275 -19.51 -12.86 -4.89
CA ILE A 275 -20.26 -12.56 -6.11
C ILE A 275 -20.72 -11.11 -6.05
N ASN A 276 -20.31 -10.32 -7.03
CA ASN A 276 -20.80 -8.97 -7.23
C ASN A 276 -21.95 -9.00 -8.25
N LYS A 277 -23.16 -8.70 -7.81
CA LYS A 277 -24.34 -8.68 -8.69
C LYS A 277 -24.41 -7.32 -9.40
N THR A 278 -24.35 -7.33 -10.72
CA THR A 278 -24.46 -6.15 -11.59
C THR A 278 -25.84 -6.13 -12.26
N LEU A 279 -26.12 -5.10 -13.06
CA LEU A 279 -27.36 -5.05 -13.83
C LEU A 279 -27.34 -6.08 -14.98
N GLU A 280 -26.15 -6.39 -15.49
CA GLU A 280 -25.93 -7.24 -16.65
C GLU A 280 -25.65 -8.71 -16.28
N GLY A 281 -25.41 -9.02 -15.00
CA GLY A 281 -25.09 -10.36 -14.56
C GLY A 281 -24.39 -10.46 -13.21
N ASN A 282 -23.54 -11.46 -13.06
CA ASN A 282 -22.72 -11.66 -11.86
C ASN A 282 -21.24 -11.59 -12.23
N ASP A 283 -20.47 -10.82 -11.47
CA ASP A 283 -19.02 -10.84 -11.50
C ASP A 283 -18.49 -11.64 -10.30
N LEU A 284 -17.35 -12.31 -10.48
CA LEU A 284 -16.71 -13.14 -9.44
C LEU A 284 -15.46 -12.44 -8.90
N ILE A 285 -15.37 -12.34 -7.58
CA ILE A 285 -14.23 -11.77 -6.86
C ILE A 285 -13.58 -12.86 -6.02
N LEU A 286 -12.27 -13.02 -6.16
CA LEU A 286 -11.50 -14.04 -5.45
C LEU A 286 -10.32 -13.42 -4.71
N PHE A 287 -10.04 -13.93 -3.52
CA PHE A 287 -8.79 -13.70 -2.80
C PHE A 287 -8.25 -15.05 -2.32
N ILE A 288 -6.99 -15.35 -2.62
CA ILE A 288 -6.43 -16.68 -2.45
C ILE A 288 -5.17 -16.58 -1.58
N PRO A 289 -5.19 -17.03 -0.31
CA PRO A 289 -4.08 -16.83 0.62
C PRO A 289 -2.95 -17.84 0.36
N ILE A 290 -2.17 -17.60 -0.70
CA ILE A 290 -1.04 -18.45 -1.11
C ILE A 290 0.23 -17.64 -1.33
N HIS A 291 1.36 -18.28 -1.06
CA HIS A 291 2.69 -17.75 -1.30
C HIS A 291 3.46 -18.71 -2.21
N SER A 292 3.99 -18.24 -3.34
CA SER A 292 4.83 -19.03 -4.25
C SER A 292 5.86 -18.17 -4.97
N GLU A 293 7.03 -18.74 -5.25
CA GLU A 293 8.06 -18.19 -6.15
C GLU A 293 8.25 -19.08 -7.38
N SER A 294 7.24 -19.86 -7.72
CA SER A 294 7.22 -20.77 -8.87
C SER A 294 5.87 -20.70 -9.56
N ASP A 295 5.82 -21.19 -10.79
CA ASP A 295 4.58 -21.34 -11.54
C ASP A 295 3.55 -22.13 -10.72
N ILE A 296 2.32 -21.63 -10.69
CA ILE A 296 1.17 -22.36 -10.13
C ILE A 296 0.06 -22.42 -11.17
N GLN A 297 -0.63 -23.54 -11.21
CA GLN A 297 -1.84 -23.70 -12.01
C GLN A 297 -3.07 -23.37 -11.18
N MET A 298 -3.88 -22.46 -11.68
CA MET A 298 -5.16 -22.06 -11.10
C MET A 298 -6.30 -22.64 -11.92
N LYS A 299 -7.29 -23.23 -11.24
CA LYS A 299 -8.54 -23.67 -11.86
C LYS A 299 -9.73 -23.21 -11.02
N ILE A 300 -10.63 -22.47 -11.64
CA ILE A 300 -11.86 -21.95 -11.05
C ILE A 300 -13.01 -22.65 -11.75
N ILE A 301 -13.89 -23.28 -10.98
CA ILE A 301 -15.00 -24.10 -11.49
C ILE A 301 -16.30 -23.44 -11.07
N SER A 302 -17.20 -23.22 -12.01
CA SER A 302 -18.55 -22.73 -11.72
C SER A 302 -19.37 -23.82 -11.08
N LEU A 303 -20.02 -23.51 -9.97
CA LEU A 303 -20.98 -24.38 -9.32
C LEU A 303 -22.38 -23.89 -9.68
N LYS A 304 -23.23 -24.85 -10.08
CA LYS A 304 -24.62 -24.60 -10.49
C LYS A 304 -25.51 -24.33 -9.28
#